data_AF-A0AAV1QUJ7-F1
#
_entry.id   AF-A0AAV1QUJ7-F1
#
_cell.length_a   1.000
_cell.length_b   1.000
_cell.length_c   1.000
_cell.angle_alpha   90.00
_cell.angle_beta   90.00
_cell.angle_gamma   90.00
#
_symmetry.space_group_name_H-M   'P 1'
#
loop_
_entity.id
_entity.type
_entity.pdbx_description
1 polymer ?
#
loop_
_entity_poly.entity_id
_entity_poly.type
_entity_poly.pdbx_seq_one_letter_code
_entity_poly.pdbx_strand_id
1 'polypeptide(L)'
;MDEDHERVVDCTTPNFTGIISVMDPSRSWAARWLRIGRFVPGCYTLAVSEALPEDLQRERVKETGERPERRGAATHFARALGLGKLTT
;
A
#
# COMPACT_ATOMS: atom_id res chain seq x y z
N MET A 1 8.18 -4.84 -20.62
CA MET A 1 7.03 -5.72 -20.30
C MET A 1 7.44 -6.77 -19.28
N ASP A 2 8.51 -7.54 -19.48
CA ASP A 2 9.00 -8.48 -18.45
C ASP A 2 9.51 -7.78 -17.18
N GLU A 3 10.20 -6.64 -17.33
CA GLU A 3 10.68 -5.82 -16.22
C GLU A 3 9.57 -5.34 -15.27
N ASP A 4 8.38 -5.03 -15.81
CA ASP A 4 7.25 -4.60 -14.99
C ASP A 4 6.67 -5.76 -14.17
N HIS A 5 6.73 -6.98 -14.70
CA HIS A 5 6.23 -8.17 -14.02
C HIS A 5 7.10 -8.54 -12.81
N GLU A 6 8.43 -8.46 -12.94
CA GLU A 6 9.34 -8.68 -11.82
C GLU A 6 9.09 -7.67 -10.70
N ARG A 7 8.91 -6.38 -11.05
CA ARG A 7 8.61 -5.34 -10.07
C ARG A 7 7.30 -5.56 -9.33
N VAL A 8 6.28 -6.09 -9.99
CA VAL A 8 5.01 -6.44 -9.35
C VAL A 8 5.22 -7.51 -8.29
N VAL A 9 6.01 -8.54 -8.59
CA VAL A 9 6.30 -9.62 -7.64
C VAL A 9 7.04 -9.08 -6.41
N ASP A 10 8.02 -8.19 -6.60
CA ASP A 10 8.78 -7.63 -5.48
C ASP A 10 7.99 -6.65 -4.60
N CYS A 11 6.95 -6.04 -5.16
CA CYS A 11 6.12 -5.03 -4.48
C CYS A 11 4.77 -5.59 -3.99
N THR A 12 4.43 -6.85 -4.29
CA THR A 12 3.15 -7.46 -3.92
C THR A 12 3.33 -8.80 -3.21
N THR A 13 2.35 -9.21 -2.39
CA THR A 13 2.38 -10.52 -1.75
C THR A 13 0.98 -11.13 -1.70
N PRO A 14 0.85 -12.45 -1.93
CA PRO A 14 -0.39 -13.17 -1.68
C PRO A 14 -0.63 -13.39 -0.17
N ASN A 15 0.36 -13.17 0.69
CA ASN A 15 0.30 -13.47 2.12
C ASN A 15 -0.28 -12.30 2.93
N PHE A 16 -1.61 -12.17 2.90
CA PHE A 16 -2.33 -11.15 3.64
C PHE A 16 -3.52 -11.71 4.42
N THR A 17 -3.97 -10.96 5.41
CA THR A 17 -5.14 -11.31 6.23
C THR A 17 -6.21 -10.25 6.09
N GLY A 18 -7.40 -10.68 5.68
CA GLY A 18 -8.60 -9.86 5.59
C GLY A 18 -8.56 -8.82 4.46
N ILE A 19 -9.75 -8.43 4.02
CA ILE A 19 -9.96 -7.42 2.97
C ILE A 19 -10.97 -6.40 3.49
N ILE A 20 -10.77 -5.13 3.14
CA ILE A 20 -11.73 -4.06 3.35
C ILE A 20 -11.94 -3.29 2.04
N SER A 21 -13.19 -3.03 1.70
CA SER A 21 -13.56 -2.16 0.60
C SER A 21 -13.94 -0.79 1.14
N VAL A 22 -13.29 0.26 0.66
CA VAL A 22 -13.47 1.63 1.13
C VAL A 22 -13.98 2.50 0.00
N MET A 23 -15.20 3.01 0.15
CA MET A 23 -15.85 3.90 -0.83
C MET A 23 -15.43 5.37 -0.67
N ASP A 24 -15.28 5.83 0.57
CA ASP A 24 -14.82 7.19 0.88
C ASP A 24 -13.75 7.15 1.98
N PRO A 25 -12.46 7.11 1.59
CA PRO A 25 -11.35 7.06 2.54
C PRO A 25 -11.25 8.31 3.44
N SER A 26 -11.69 9.48 2.94
CA SER A 26 -11.58 10.75 3.66
C SER A 26 -12.54 10.85 4.85
N ARG A 27 -13.70 10.18 4.76
CA ARG A 27 -14.76 10.19 5.78
C ARG A 27 -14.83 8.92 6.60
N SER A 28 -14.18 7.83 6.18
CA SER A 28 -14.22 6.55 6.89
C SER A 28 -13.32 6.54 8.13
N TRP A 29 -13.91 6.23 9.29
CA TRP A 29 -13.16 5.99 10.53
C TRP A 29 -12.18 4.81 10.36
N ALA A 30 -12.61 3.72 9.73
CA ALA A 30 -11.77 2.56 9.49
C ALA A 30 -10.57 2.91 8.59
N ALA A 31 -10.80 3.73 7.55
CA ALA A 31 -9.72 4.19 6.68
C ALA A 31 -8.72 5.09 7.42
N ARG A 32 -9.19 5.95 8.32
CA ARG A 32 -8.32 6.75 9.20
C ARG A 32 -7.51 5.88 10.15
N TRP A 33 -8.15 4.88 10.78
CA TRP A 33 -7.48 3.95 11.70
C TRP A 33 -6.40 3.14 10.99
N LEU A 34 -6.67 2.68 9.77
CA LEU A 34 -5.74 1.97 8.89
C LEU A 34 -4.73 2.91 8.17
N ARG A 35 -4.79 4.23 8.43
CA ARG A 35 -3.97 5.26 7.76
C ARG A 35 -4.08 5.27 6.23
N ILE A 36 -5.15 4.71 5.67
CA ILE A 36 -5.45 4.73 4.24
C ILE A 36 -6.37 5.89 3.82
N GLY A 37 -6.66 6.83 4.72
CA GLY A 37 -7.61 7.93 4.44
C GLY A 37 -7.18 8.94 3.37
N ARG A 38 -5.91 8.92 2.95
CA ARG A 38 -5.38 9.76 1.85
C ARG A 38 -5.28 9.01 0.51
N PHE A 39 -5.64 7.74 0.48
CA PHE A 39 -5.56 6.90 -0.72
C PHE A 39 -6.89 6.93 -1.47
N VAL A 40 -6.90 6.32 -2.66
CA VAL A 40 -8.08 6.26 -3.54
C VAL A 40 -9.14 5.30 -3.00
N PRO A 41 -10.43 5.44 -3.35
CA PRO A 41 -11.42 4.41 -3.10
C PRO A 41 -10.99 3.07 -3.70
N GLY A 42 -11.26 1.96 -3.01
CA GLY A 42 -10.85 0.63 -3.48
C GLY A 42 -10.78 -0.44 -2.39
N CYS A 43 -10.18 -1.58 -2.76
CA CYS A 43 -9.97 -2.73 -1.87
C CYS A 43 -8.55 -2.71 -1.30
N TYR A 44 -8.45 -2.93 0.02
CA TYR A 44 -7.22 -2.95 0.79
C TYR A 44 -7.16 -4.19 1.67
N THR A 45 -5.96 -4.60 2.07
CA THR A 45 -5.75 -5.69 3.02
C THR A 45 -5.72 -5.15 4.45
N LEU A 46 -6.12 -5.94 5.45
CA LEU A 46 -6.06 -5.50 6.85
C LEU A 46 -4.66 -5.68 7.44
N ALA A 47 -3.98 -6.77 7.09
CA ALA A 47 -2.63 -7.05 7.53
C ALA A 47 -1.82 -7.77 6.46
N VAL A 48 -0.52 -7.51 6.45
CA VAL A 48 0.47 -8.20 5.63
C VAL A 48 1.65 -8.56 6.52
N SER A 49 2.10 -9.80 6.42
CA SER A 49 3.15 -10.36 7.28
C SER A 49 4.56 -10.12 6.75
N GLU A 50 4.69 -9.84 5.45
CA GLU A 50 5.95 -9.69 4.75
C GLU A 50 6.35 -8.22 4.64
N ALA A 51 7.66 -7.96 4.82
CA ALA A 51 8.23 -6.64 4.64
C ALA A 51 8.68 -6.46 3.19
N LEU A 52 8.55 -5.23 2.67
CA LEU A 52 9.09 -4.86 1.37
C LEU A 52 10.64 -5.05 1.37
N PRO A 53 11.28 -5.47 0.27
CA PRO A 53 12.74 -5.54 0.18
C PRO A 53 13.43 -4.22 0.59
N GLU A 54 14.61 -4.30 1.24
CA GLU A 54 15.31 -3.12 1.77
C GLU A 54 15.61 -2.06 0.71
N ASP A 55 15.99 -2.49 -0.50
CA ASP A 55 16.33 -1.57 -1.59
C ASP A 55 15.13 -0.70 -1.98
N LEU A 56 13.96 -1.31 -2.11
CA LEU A 56 12.70 -0.62 -2.38
C LEU A 56 12.24 0.24 -1.20
N GLN A 57 12.51 -0.16 0.05
CA GLN A 57 12.26 0.69 1.21
C GLN A 57 13.12 1.97 1.16
N ARG A 58 14.41 1.85 0.79
CA ARG A 58 15.33 2.99 0.67
C ARG A 58 14.90 3.94 -0.45
N GLU A 59 14.46 3.41 -1.59
CA GLU A 59 13.90 4.22 -2.68
C GLU A 59 12.66 4.99 -2.24
N ARG A 60 11.70 4.31 -1.59
CA ARG A 60 10.51 4.97 -1.04
C ARG A 60 10.86 6.11 -0.10
N VAL A 61 11.84 5.93 0.79
CA VAL A 61 12.30 6.97 1.71
C VAL A 61 12.87 8.17 0.95
N LYS A 62 13.60 7.95 -0.15
CA LYS A 62 14.14 9.04 -0.98
C LYS A 62 13.02 9.84 -1.67
N GLU A 63 12.02 9.15 -2.21
CA GLU A 63 10.91 9.80 -2.92
C GLU A 63 9.94 10.51 -1.97
N THR A 64 9.68 9.88 -0.83
CA THR A 64 8.59 10.27 0.06
C THR A 64 9.06 11.06 1.28
N GLY A 65 10.32 10.87 1.70
CA GLY A 65 10.85 11.37 2.97
C GLY A 65 10.32 10.63 4.22
N GLU A 66 9.43 9.64 4.06
CA GLU A 66 8.79 8.90 5.15
C GLU A 66 9.60 7.64 5.48
N ARG A 67 10.00 7.47 6.75
CA ARG A 67 10.63 6.21 7.23
C ARG A 67 9.60 5.08 7.29
N PRO A 68 10.00 3.83 7.02
CA PRO A 68 9.11 2.67 7.21
C PRO A 68 8.71 2.56 8.69
N GLU A 69 7.41 2.48 8.95
CA GLU A 69 6.83 2.37 10.29
C GLU A 69 6.99 0.92 10.79
N ARG A 70 7.44 0.75 12.05
CA ARG A 70 7.78 -0.58 12.61
C ARG A 70 6.58 -1.44 13.01
N ARG A 71 5.34 -0.95 12.91
CA ARG A 71 4.14 -1.70 13.32
C ARG A 71 2.92 -1.42 12.45
N GLY A 72 2.45 -2.48 11.80
CA GLY A 72 1.05 -2.90 11.80
C GLY A 72 0.10 -2.17 10.85
N ALA A 73 -0.47 -2.97 9.94
CA ALA A 73 -1.62 -2.71 9.07
C ALA A 73 -1.37 -1.84 7.82
N ALA A 74 -1.54 -2.50 6.67
CA ALA A 74 -1.96 -1.98 5.36
C ALA A 74 -1.16 -0.88 4.65
N THR A 75 -0.10 -0.31 5.24
CA THR A 75 0.54 0.90 4.68
C THR A 75 1.69 0.65 3.69
N HIS A 76 2.12 -0.60 3.49
CA HIS A 76 3.19 -0.90 2.53
C HIS A 76 2.70 -0.99 1.07
N PHE A 77 1.42 -1.27 0.83
CA PHE A 77 0.93 -1.64 -0.51
C PHE A 77 0.40 -0.46 -1.33
N ALA A 78 -0.23 0.52 -0.67
CA ALA A 78 -1.06 1.48 -1.38
C ALA A 78 -0.29 2.61 -2.10
N ARG A 79 1.02 2.75 -1.89
CA ARG A 79 1.83 3.84 -2.50
C ARG A 79 2.79 3.39 -3.61
N ALA A 80 3.11 2.09 -3.70
CA ALA A 80 4.08 1.57 -4.66
C ALA A 80 3.55 1.49 -6.10
N LEU A 81 2.23 1.50 -6.30
CA LEU A 81 1.63 1.32 -7.64
C LEU A 81 1.36 2.61 -8.41
N GLY A 82 1.65 3.80 -7.87
CA GLY A 82 1.50 5.05 -8.64
C GLY A 82 0.12 5.23 -9.29
N LEU A 83 -0.95 4.62 -8.74
CA LEU A 83 -2.31 4.69 -9.26
C LEU A 83 -2.95 6.03 -8.90
N GLY A 84 -2.30 7.10 -9.36
CA GLY A 84 -2.99 8.34 -9.67
C GLY A 84 -3.82 8.11 -10.93
N LYS A 85 -5.13 8.31 -10.80
CA LYS A 85 -6.11 8.39 -11.89
C LYS A 85 -6.52 7.05 -12.52
N LEU A 86 -7.42 6.34 -11.86
CA LEU A 86 -8.55 5.73 -12.60
C LEU A 86 -9.83 6.01 -11.83
N THR A 87 -10.46 7.13 -12.20
CA THR A 87 -11.89 7.34 -12.05
C THR A 87 -12.56 6.70 -13.24
N THR A 88 -13.37 5.68 -13.00
CA THR A 88 -14.60 5.35 -13.75
C THR A 88 -15.60 4.87 -12.72
#